data_AF-A0A7S2JKI9-F1
#
_entry.id   AF-A0A7S2JKI9-F1
#
_cell.length_a   1.000
_cell.length_b   1.000
_cell.length_c   1.000
_cell.angle_alpha   90.00
_cell.angle_beta   90.00
_cell.angle_gamma   90.00
#
_symmetry.space_group_name_H-M   'P 1'
#
loop_
_entity.id
_entity.type
_entity.pdbx_description
1 polymer ?
#
loop_
_entity_poly.entity_id
_entity_poly.type
_entity_poly.pdbx_seq_one_letter_code
_entity_poly.pdbx_strand_id
1 'polypeptide(L)'
;WLDGEACGSPPEECNMNLAYISNWRITSVAPKCVRSGETVYLRAHAGNYMDCEGTTVRARWSIPSLGLQWAIEREGGGDVRSGDVVYLRAHTGNYLDVEGTHVQARWWGRGDRTWQQFEIEREGGSGQVCEGDGVYLKAHTGKCLDVEGTDVQARWLGQGDRTWQQFEIEREGGSGQVCEGDGVYLKAHTGKCLDVEGTDVQARWLG
;
A
#
# COMPACT_ATOMS: atom_id res chain seq x y z
N TRP A 1 18.59 31.99 18.45
CA TRP A 1 19.05 32.70 19.64
C TRP A 1 19.83 33.94 19.21
N LEU A 2 19.22 35.11 19.35
CA LEU A 2 19.90 36.32 19.85
C LEU A 2 19.74 36.15 21.38
N ASP A 3 20.73 36.29 22.27
CA ASP A 3 21.72 37.35 22.42
C ASP A 3 22.98 36.78 23.11
N GLY A 4 24.18 37.21 22.69
CA GLY A 4 25.19 37.60 23.69
C GLY A 4 26.33 36.66 24.14
N GLU A 5 26.58 35.49 23.55
CA GLU A 5 27.89 34.80 23.76
C GLU A 5 28.67 34.69 22.45
N ALA A 6 29.79 35.41 22.39
CA ALA A 6 30.70 35.46 21.26
C ALA A 6 31.44 34.12 21.12
N CYS A 7 31.40 33.53 19.93
CA CYS A 7 32.43 32.58 19.56
C CYS A 7 33.76 33.33 19.41
N GLY A 8 34.79 32.88 20.13
CA GLY A 8 36.13 33.45 20.03
C GLY A 8 36.72 33.14 18.66
N SER A 9 37.24 34.17 17.99
CA SER A 9 38.02 34.09 16.75
C SER A 9 39.30 33.22 16.95
N PRO A 10 39.84 32.56 15.91
CA PRO A 10 39.70 32.81 14.48
C PRO A 10 38.46 32.15 13.82
N PRO A 11 38.00 32.63 12.64
CA PRO A 11 36.75 32.21 12.01
C PRO A 11 36.72 30.75 11.50
N GLU A 12 37.84 30.04 11.61
CA GLU A 12 38.04 28.75 10.95
C GLU A 12 37.75 27.54 11.84
N GLU A 13 37.43 27.75 13.13
CA GLU A 13 37.19 26.66 14.09
C GLU A 13 35.75 26.61 14.66
N CYS A 14 34.80 27.34 14.09
CA CYS A 14 33.37 27.26 14.45
C CYS A 14 32.56 26.33 13.54
N ASN A 15 33.14 25.24 13.05
CA ASN A 15 32.38 24.23 12.33
C ASN A 15 32.90 22.81 12.57
N MET A 16 32.57 22.26 13.74
CA MET A 16 32.76 20.85 14.06
C MET A 16 31.41 20.14 14.21
N ASN A 17 30.57 20.22 13.16
CA ASN A 17 29.66 19.11 12.89
C ASN A 17 29.37 18.95 11.38
N LEU A 18 29.88 17.87 10.80
CA LEU A 18 29.81 17.54 9.37
C LEU A 18 28.44 17.00 8.94
N ALA A 19 27.35 17.40 9.58
CA ALA A 19 26.01 16.89 9.31
C ALA A 19 24.96 18.01 9.22
N TYR A 20 25.27 19.10 8.52
CA TYR A 20 24.19 19.87 7.90
C TYR A 20 23.57 18.96 6.83
N ILE A 21 22.38 18.44 7.12
CA ILE A 21 21.52 17.80 6.12
C ILE A 21 21.12 18.89 5.12
N SER A 22 21.97 19.09 4.12
CA SER A 22 21.73 19.94 2.96
C SER A 22 21.58 19.03 1.74
N ASN A 23 20.66 19.39 0.84
CA ASN A 23 20.20 18.58 -0.30
C ASN A 23 19.15 17.49 0.00
N TRP A 24 18.21 17.72 0.92
CA TRP A 24 17.00 16.89 0.92
C TRP A 24 15.98 17.48 -0.07
N ARG A 25 15.62 16.69 -1.08
CA ARG A 25 14.46 16.92 -1.94
C ARG A 25 13.44 15.84 -1.63
N ILE A 26 12.25 16.20 -1.16
CA ILE A 26 11.09 15.31 -1.28
C ILE A 26 10.61 15.45 -2.72
N THR A 27 11.04 14.53 -3.58
CA THR A 27 10.49 14.42 -4.94
C THR A 27 9.86 13.06 -5.11
N SER A 28 8.55 13.05 -5.24
CA SER A 28 7.82 12.01 -5.95
C SER A 28 6.84 12.70 -6.88
N VAL A 29 7.28 12.99 -8.10
CA VAL A 29 6.39 13.48 -9.19
C VAL A 29 5.91 12.34 -10.08
N ALA A 30 6.48 11.14 -9.89
CA ALA A 30 6.04 9.94 -10.58
C ALA A 30 4.93 9.25 -9.76
N PRO A 31 3.86 8.76 -10.41
CA PRO A 31 2.88 7.92 -9.73
C PRO A 31 3.60 6.71 -9.12
N LYS A 32 3.28 6.39 -7.85
CA LYS A 32 3.86 5.22 -7.17
C LYS A 32 3.21 3.95 -7.71
N CYS A 33 3.71 3.49 -8.85
CA CYS A 33 3.14 2.37 -9.55
C CYS A 33 3.57 1.01 -8.98
N VAL A 34 2.64 0.05 -9.03
CA VAL A 34 2.80 -1.28 -8.44
C VAL A 34 3.71 -2.13 -9.31
N ARG A 35 4.66 -2.81 -8.67
CA ARG A 35 5.45 -3.90 -9.24
C ARG A 35 5.09 -5.22 -8.59
N SER A 36 5.22 -6.30 -9.35
CA SER A 36 4.99 -7.66 -8.84
C SER A 36 5.82 -7.93 -7.59
N GLY A 37 5.16 -8.42 -6.54
CA GLY A 37 5.72 -8.71 -5.23
C GLY A 37 5.59 -7.56 -4.22
N GLU A 38 5.21 -6.36 -4.65
CA GLU A 38 4.93 -5.26 -3.72
C GLU A 38 3.61 -5.48 -2.99
N THR A 39 3.58 -5.05 -1.73
CA THR A 39 2.38 -5.06 -0.90
C THR A 39 1.59 -3.76 -1.04
N VAL A 40 0.27 -3.90 -1.09
CA VAL A 40 -0.71 -2.81 -1.14
C VAL A 40 -1.82 -3.08 -0.13
N TYR A 41 -2.60 -2.05 0.15
CA TYR A 41 -3.94 -2.17 0.72
C TYR A 41 -4.97 -2.02 -0.41
N LEU A 42 -6.08 -2.76 -0.29
CA LEU A 42 -7.20 -2.70 -1.22
C LEU A 42 -8.39 -2.07 -0.49
N ARG A 43 -8.60 -0.77 -0.68
CA ARG A 43 -9.70 -0.04 -0.03
C ARG A 43 -10.98 -0.19 -0.84
N ALA A 44 -11.99 -0.85 -0.28
CA ALA A 44 -13.30 -0.98 -0.91
C ALA A 44 -14.06 0.35 -0.92
N HIS A 45 -15.11 0.44 -1.74
CA HIS A 45 -15.95 1.64 -1.89
C HIS A 45 -16.53 2.20 -0.58
N ALA A 46 -16.72 1.37 0.45
CA ALA A 46 -17.20 1.78 1.76
C ALA A 46 -16.11 2.39 2.67
N GLY A 47 -14.87 2.52 2.18
CA GLY A 47 -13.72 3.04 2.92
C GLY A 47 -13.01 2.01 3.81
N ASN A 48 -13.45 0.74 3.79
CA ASN A 48 -12.81 -0.35 4.53
C ASN A 48 -11.82 -1.12 3.66
N TYR A 49 -10.76 -1.62 4.28
CA TYR A 49 -9.70 -2.37 3.61
C TYR A 49 -9.99 -3.87 3.61
N MET A 50 -9.71 -4.51 2.49
CA MET A 50 -9.76 -5.96 2.37
C MET A 50 -8.73 -6.61 3.29
N ASP A 51 -9.19 -7.53 4.12
CA ASP A 51 -8.43 -8.19 5.18
C ASP A 51 -8.45 -9.70 5.00
N CYS A 52 -7.46 -10.37 5.57
CA CYS A 52 -7.45 -11.81 5.69
C CYS A 52 -7.21 -12.22 7.14
N GLU A 53 -8.15 -12.95 7.74
CA GLU A 53 -7.97 -13.54 9.08
C GLU A 53 -8.10 -15.06 8.97
N GLY A 54 -6.99 -15.76 9.25
CA GLY A 54 -6.87 -17.19 8.95
C GLY A 54 -6.97 -17.43 7.44
N THR A 55 -8.14 -17.90 7.00
CA THR A 55 -8.47 -18.08 5.58
C THR A 55 -9.65 -17.23 5.12
N THR A 56 -10.26 -16.49 6.05
CA THR A 56 -11.46 -15.70 5.79
C THR A 56 -11.07 -14.34 5.23
N VAL A 57 -11.71 -13.93 4.15
CA VAL A 57 -11.50 -12.63 3.51
C VAL A 57 -12.74 -11.76 3.69
N ARG A 58 -12.54 -10.55 4.20
CA ARG A 58 -13.60 -9.55 4.49
C ARG A 58 -13.05 -8.14 4.24
N ALA A 59 -13.88 -7.11 4.40
CA ALA A 59 -13.49 -5.71 4.36
C ALA A 59 -14.02 -4.99 5.62
N ARG A 60 -13.36 -5.21 6.76
CA ARG A 60 -13.90 -4.84 8.09
C ARG A 60 -13.31 -3.57 8.69
N TRP A 61 -12.09 -3.22 8.31
CA TRP A 61 -11.29 -2.25 9.03
C TRP A 61 -11.12 -0.98 8.20
N SER A 62 -11.32 0.19 8.79
CA SER A 62 -11.17 1.50 8.14
C SER A 62 -9.78 2.12 8.35
N ILE A 63 -8.89 1.43 9.05
CA ILE A 63 -7.51 1.88 9.32
C ILE A 63 -6.55 0.78 8.83
N PRO A 64 -5.58 1.11 7.95
CA PRO A 64 -4.57 0.16 7.49
C PRO A 64 -3.72 -0.41 8.64
N SER A 65 -3.29 -1.65 8.47
CA SER A 65 -2.45 -2.40 9.42
C SER A 65 -1.80 -3.58 8.69
N LEU A 66 -0.77 -4.19 9.27
CA LEU A 66 -0.06 -5.30 8.63
C LEU A 66 -0.97 -6.47 8.20
N GLY A 67 -2.06 -6.72 8.94
CA GLY A 67 -3.02 -7.78 8.62
C GLY A 67 -3.83 -7.54 7.33
N LEU A 68 -3.82 -6.31 6.82
CA LEU A 68 -4.58 -5.84 5.65
C LEU A 68 -3.75 -5.81 4.36
N GLN A 69 -2.46 -6.16 4.43
CA GLN A 69 -1.57 -6.11 3.29
C GLN A 69 -1.77 -7.31 2.35
N TRP A 70 -1.76 -7.01 1.06
CA TRP A 70 -1.79 -7.98 -0.02
C TRP A 70 -0.61 -7.76 -0.96
N ALA A 71 0.22 -8.77 -1.15
CA ALA A 71 1.23 -8.74 -2.21
C ALA A 71 0.56 -9.05 -3.55
N ILE A 72 0.71 -8.14 -4.52
CA ILE A 72 0.24 -8.37 -5.90
C ILE A 72 1.37 -9.01 -6.69
N GLU A 73 1.17 -10.24 -7.16
CA GLU A 73 2.18 -11.01 -7.88
C GLU A 73 1.73 -11.30 -9.31
N ARG A 74 2.60 -11.09 -10.29
CA ARG A 74 2.37 -11.33 -11.72
C ARG A 74 3.27 -12.45 -12.22
N GLU A 75 2.85 -13.24 -13.21
CA GLU A 75 3.76 -14.22 -13.83
C GLU A 75 4.89 -13.53 -14.59
N GLY A 76 6.13 -13.97 -14.38
CA GLY A 76 7.31 -13.30 -14.94
C GLY A 76 7.69 -11.99 -14.25
N GLY A 77 6.96 -11.56 -13.22
CA GLY A 77 7.24 -10.34 -12.46
C GLY A 77 6.99 -9.05 -13.25
N GLY A 78 7.69 -7.98 -12.86
CA GLY A 78 7.68 -6.68 -13.54
C GLY A 78 6.57 -5.74 -13.07
N ASP A 79 6.25 -4.75 -13.90
CA ASP A 79 5.17 -3.79 -13.64
C ASP A 79 3.80 -4.49 -13.70
N VAL A 80 2.88 -4.15 -12.80
CA VAL A 80 1.50 -4.62 -12.85
C VAL A 80 0.67 -3.67 -13.71
N ARG A 81 0.01 -4.18 -14.74
CA ARG A 81 -0.77 -3.40 -15.70
C ARG A 81 -2.20 -3.90 -15.81
N SER A 82 -3.10 -3.00 -16.19
CA SER A 82 -4.48 -3.33 -16.52
C SER A 82 -4.51 -4.44 -17.59
N GLY A 83 -5.28 -5.50 -17.34
CA GLY A 83 -5.37 -6.72 -18.15
C GLY A 83 -4.38 -7.82 -17.77
N ASP A 84 -3.45 -7.58 -16.83
CA ASP A 84 -2.55 -8.64 -16.36
C ASP A 84 -3.30 -9.67 -15.50
N VAL A 85 -2.86 -10.92 -15.60
CA VAL A 85 -3.20 -11.96 -14.62
C VAL A 85 -2.28 -11.82 -13.41
N VAL A 86 -2.90 -11.57 -12.25
CA VAL A 86 -2.24 -11.41 -10.97
C VAL A 86 -2.75 -12.41 -9.93
N TYR A 87 -1.98 -12.53 -8.87
CA TYR A 87 -2.22 -13.37 -7.71
C TYR A 87 -2.05 -12.48 -6.47
N LEU A 88 -2.98 -12.61 -5.52
CA LEU A 88 -2.98 -11.79 -4.31
C LEU A 88 -2.57 -12.66 -3.13
N ARG A 89 -1.41 -12.39 -2.54
CA ARG A 89 -0.92 -13.13 -1.36
C ARG A 89 -1.16 -12.30 -0.10
N ALA A 90 -1.92 -12.85 0.84
CA ALA A 90 -2.18 -12.24 2.13
C ALA A 90 -0.91 -12.23 3.00
N HIS A 91 -0.91 -11.44 4.07
CA HIS A 91 0.13 -11.46 5.10
C HIS A 91 0.34 -12.84 5.75
N THR A 92 -0.68 -13.71 5.72
CA THR A 92 -0.61 -15.10 6.18
C THR A 92 0.19 -16.01 5.23
N GLY A 93 0.65 -15.49 4.10
CA GLY A 93 1.33 -16.24 3.04
C GLY A 93 0.39 -17.04 2.13
N ASN A 94 -0.90 -17.09 2.44
CA ASN A 94 -1.89 -17.74 1.60
C ASN A 94 -2.36 -16.85 0.45
N TYR A 95 -2.62 -17.46 -0.70
CA TYR A 95 -3.13 -16.81 -1.89
C TYR A 95 -4.66 -16.75 -1.87
N LEU A 96 -5.18 -15.60 -2.27
CA LEU A 96 -6.58 -15.34 -2.54
C LEU A 96 -7.09 -16.29 -3.61
N ASP A 97 -8.31 -16.77 -3.42
CA ASP A 97 -8.90 -17.76 -4.27
C ASP A 97 -10.43 -17.67 -4.29
N VAL A 98 -11.02 -18.13 -5.40
CA VAL A 98 -12.48 -18.13 -5.58
C VAL A 98 -12.97 -19.54 -5.83
N GLU A 99 -13.95 -19.97 -5.03
CA GLU A 99 -14.72 -21.19 -5.25
C GLU A 99 -16.21 -20.84 -5.36
N GLY A 100 -16.77 -20.98 -6.57
CA GLY A 100 -18.11 -20.49 -6.86
C GLY A 100 -18.18 -18.95 -6.78
N THR A 101 -18.78 -18.44 -5.70
CA THR A 101 -18.80 -17.00 -5.37
C THR A 101 -18.03 -16.66 -4.11
N HIS A 102 -17.48 -17.67 -3.42
CA HIS A 102 -16.84 -17.49 -2.13
C HIS A 102 -15.38 -17.13 -2.32
N VAL A 103 -14.95 -16.05 -1.67
CA VAL A 103 -13.58 -15.53 -1.72
C VAL A 103 -12.88 -15.89 -0.41
N GLN A 104 -11.73 -16.56 -0.51
CA GLN A 104 -10.95 -17.05 0.64
C GLN A 104 -9.45 -16.96 0.36
N ALA A 105 -8.62 -17.16 1.37
CA ALA A 105 -7.17 -17.30 1.18
C ALA A 105 -6.64 -18.51 1.96
N ARG A 106 -6.71 -19.70 1.34
CA ARG A 106 -6.47 -20.97 2.04
C ARG A 106 -5.24 -21.76 1.57
N TRP A 107 -4.45 -21.24 0.63
CA TRP A 107 -3.35 -22.01 0.03
C TRP A 107 -2.05 -21.24 -0.03
N TRP A 108 -0.99 -21.83 0.51
CA TRP A 108 0.35 -21.23 0.60
C TRP A 108 1.10 -21.11 -0.74
N GLY A 109 0.76 -21.94 -1.73
CA GLY A 109 1.49 -22.01 -3.00
C GLY A 109 0.67 -21.50 -4.18
N ARG A 110 1.34 -20.74 -5.04
CA ARG A 110 0.92 -20.41 -6.40
C ARG A 110 1.17 -21.63 -7.29
N GLY A 111 0.23 -22.57 -7.30
CA GLY A 111 0.29 -23.72 -8.22
C GLY A 111 -0.18 -23.34 -9.62
N ASP A 112 -0.28 -24.34 -10.51
CA ASP A 112 -0.96 -24.24 -11.83
C ASP A 112 -2.50 -24.19 -11.67
N ARG A 113 -2.96 -23.32 -10.76
CA ARG A 113 -4.31 -23.29 -10.23
C ARG A 113 -5.00 -22.02 -10.69
N THR A 114 -5.85 -22.18 -11.69
CA THR A 114 -6.60 -21.07 -12.30
C THR A 114 -7.48 -20.34 -11.30
N TRP A 115 -7.93 -21.00 -10.23
CA TRP A 115 -8.84 -20.42 -9.24
C TRP A 115 -8.21 -19.39 -8.29
N GLN A 116 -6.89 -19.19 -8.38
CA GLN A 116 -6.14 -18.10 -7.71
C GLN A 116 -5.80 -16.94 -8.66
N GLN A 117 -6.18 -17.04 -9.94
CA GLN A 117 -5.90 -16.03 -10.95
C GLN A 117 -6.98 -14.96 -10.97
N PHE A 118 -6.53 -13.71 -10.98
CA PHE A 118 -7.36 -12.54 -11.15
C PHE A 118 -6.84 -11.69 -12.29
N GLU A 119 -7.70 -11.31 -13.23
CA GLU A 119 -7.41 -10.24 -14.17
C GLU A 119 -7.63 -8.91 -13.45
N ILE A 120 -6.58 -8.08 -13.35
CA ILE A 120 -6.67 -6.75 -12.74
C ILE A 120 -7.01 -5.72 -13.81
N GLU A 121 -8.12 -5.01 -13.67
CA GLU A 121 -8.56 -3.96 -14.59
C GLU A 121 -8.48 -2.61 -13.87
N ARG A 122 -7.80 -1.62 -14.46
CA ARG A 122 -7.83 -0.26 -13.94
C ARG A 122 -9.09 0.47 -14.40
N GLU A 123 -9.74 1.21 -13.51
CA GLU A 123 -10.91 2.04 -13.82
C GLU A 123 -10.59 3.07 -14.92
N GLY A 124 -9.42 3.72 -14.83
CA GLY A 124 -8.93 4.64 -15.85
C GLY A 124 -8.47 3.98 -17.17
N GLY A 125 -8.80 2.71 -17.42
CA GLY A 125 -8.51 1.99 -18.67
C GLY A 125 -7.16 1.27 -18.69
N SER A 126 -6.36 1.51 -19.73
CA SER A 126 -5.12 0.74 -20.01
C SER A 126 -3.87 1.37 -19.41
N GLY A 127 -2.89 0.57 -18.97
CA GLY A 127 -1.59 1.06 -18.48
C GLY A 127 -1.20 0.45 -17.13
N GLN A 128 -0.18 1.00 -16.49
CA GLN A 128 0.26 0.53 -15.18
C GLN A 128 -0.79 0.83 -14.10
N VAL A 129 -0.85 -0.03 -13.08
CA VAL A 129 -1.64 0.16 -11.86
C VAL A 129 -0.77 0.90 -10.85
N CYS A 130 -1.30 1.97 -10.28
CA CYS A 130 -0.58 2.85 -9.37
C CYS A 130 -1.40 3.22 -8.13
N GLU A 131 -0.72 3.73 -7.11
CA GLU A 131 -1.37 4.26 -5.92
C GLU A 131 -2.44 5.31 -6.27
N GLY A 132 -3.61 5.21 -5.65
CA GLY A 132 -4.80 6.02 -5.91
C GLY A 132 -5.68 5.51 -7.06
N ASP A 133 -5.24 4.51 -7.82
CA ASP A 133 -6.07 3.95 -8.88
C ASP A 133 -7.20 3.09 -8.32
N GLY A 134 -8.40 3.30 -8.86
CA GLY A 134 -9.48 2.33 -8.80
C GLY A 134 -9.17 1.12 -9.67
N VAL A 135 -9.31 -0.08 -9.11
CA VAL A 135 -9.13 -1.36 -9.81
C VAL A 135 -10.31 -2.30 -9.57
N TYR A 136 -10.50 -3.20 -10.53
CA TYR A 136 -11.41 -4.33 -10.44
C TYR A 136 -10.60 -5.63 -10.52
N LEU A 137 -11.01 -6.63 -9.76
CA LEU A 137 -10.35 -7.94 -9.72
C LEU A 137 -11.32 -9.00 -10.24
N LYS A 138 -11.12 -9.40 -11.50
CA LYS A 138 -11.97 -10.38 -12.16
C LYS A 138 -11.40 -11.78 -11.97
N ALA A 139 -12.13 -12.62 -11.26
CA ALA A 139 -11.76 -14.01 -11.01
C ALA A 139 -11.87 -14.87 -12.28
N HIS A 140 -11.26 -16.05 -12.24
CA HIS A 140 -11.36 -17.06 -13.32
C HIS A 140 -12.79 -17.47 -13.69
N THR A 141 -13.78 -17.23 -12.82
CA THR A 141 -15.21 -17.47 -13.09
C THR A 141 -15.83 -16.39 -14.01
N GLY A 142 -15.06 -15.36 -14.37
CA GLY A 142 -15.52 -14.19 -15.13
C GLY A 142 -16.22 -13.13 -14.28
N LYS A 143 -16.39 -13.38 -12.97
CA LYS A 143 -17.03 -12.47 -12.02
C LYS A 143 -15.99 -11.60 -11.33
N CYS A 144 -16.35 -10.34 -11.08
CA CYS A 144 -15.52 -9.42 -10.31
C CYS A 144 -15.73 -9.64 -8.82
N LEU A 145 -14.68 -9.41 -8.04
CA LEU A 145 -14.80 -9.23 -6.60
C LEU A 145 -15.69 -8.03 -6.31
N ASP A 146 -16.52 -8.17 -5.28
CA ASP A 146 -17.41 -7.14 -4.78
C ASP A 146 -17.43 -7.15 -3.25
N VAL A 147 -17.75 -6.01 -2.66
CA VAL A 147 -17.95 -5.86 -1.22
C VAL A 147 -19.38 -5.44 -0.94
N GLU A 148 -20.10 -6.24 -0.15
CA GLU A 148 -21.41 -5.89 0.40
C GLU A 148 -21.35 -5.95 1.93
N GLY A 149 -21.58 -4.80 2.59
CA GLY A 149 -21.30 -4.66 4.01
C GLY A 149 -19.81 -4.89 4.28
N THR A 150 -19.47 -6.03 4.88
CA THR A 150 -18.07 -6.46 5.10
C THR A 150 -17.65 -7.63 4.24
N ASP A 151 -18.56 -8.15 3.40
CA ASP A 151 -18.41 -9.47 2.81
C ASP A 151 -17.80 -9.32 1.43
N VAL A 152 -16.60 -9.90 1.27
CA VAL A 152 -15.92 -9.94 -0.01
C VAL A 152 -16.36 -11.20 -0.73
N GLN A 153 -16.97 -11.05 -1.90
CA GLN A 153 -17.50 -12.14 -2.71
C GLN A 153 -17.18 -11.91 -4.19
N ALA A 154 -17.39 -12.91 -5.04
CA ALA A 154 -17.24 -12.78 -6.49
C ALA A 154 -18.57 -13.14 -7.18
N ARG A 155 -19.52 -12.20 -7.23
CA ARG A 155 -20.91 -12.52 -7.60
C ARG A 155 -21.33 -12.04 -8.97
N TRP A 156 -20.80 -10.90 -9.40
CA TRP A 156 -21.32 -10.12 -10.51
C TRP A 156 -20.34 -10.05 -11.67
N LEU A 157 -20.85 -9.94 -12.90
CA LEU A 157 -20.03 -9.60 -14.05
C LEU A 157 -19.63 -8.12 -14.00
N GLY A 158 -18.55 -7.75 -14.68
CA GLY A 158 -18.12 -6.35 -14.80
C GLY A 158 -18.99 -5.55 -15.78
N GLN A 159 -20.26 -5.33 -15.44
CA GLN A 159 -21.24 -4.61 -16.26
C GLN A 159 -22.11 -3.69 -15.39
N GLY A 160 -22.50 -2.54 -15.92
CA GLY A 160 -23.37 -1.59 -15.22
C GLY A 160 -22.62 -0.75 -14.18
N ASP A 161 -23.29 -0.41 -13.07
CA ASP A 161 -22.66 0.24 -11.92
C ASP A 161 -21.70 -0.74 -11.24
N ARG A 162 -20.41 -0.43 -11.28
CA ARG A 162 -19.33 -1.26 -10.71
C ARG A 162 -18.79 -0.73 -9.40
N THR A 163 -19.43 0.27 -8.78
CA THR A 163 -18.94 0.92 -7.55
C THR A 163 -18.60 -0.11 -6.47
N TRP A 164 -19.43 -1.14 -6.31
CA TRP A 164 -19.25 -2.16 -5.26
C TRP A 164 -18.12 -3.15 -5.57
N GLN A 165 -17.66 -3.18 -6.82
CA GLN A 165 -16.58 -4.03 -7.32
C GLN A 165 -15.21 -3.32 -7.32
N GLN A 166 -15.20 -2.02 -7.04
CA GLN A 166 -14.02 -1.18 -7.09
C GLN A 166 -13.24 -1.25 -5.79
N PHE A 167 -11.93 -1.43 -5.92
CA PHE A 167 -10.95 -1.26 -4.85
C PHE A 167 -9.96 -0.18 -5.24
N GLU A 168 -9.63 0.72 -4.33
CA GLU A 168 -8.53 1.67 -4.53
C GLU A 168 -7.22 1.06 -4.04
N ILE A 169 -6.17 1.22 -4.85
CA ILE A 169 -4.81 0.82 -4.50
C ILE A 169 -4.22 1.86 -3.55
N GLU A 170 -3.94 1.45 -2.31
CA GLU A 170 -3.18 2.26 -1.36
C GLU A 170 -1.87 1.58 -0.97
N ARG A 171 -0.84 2.37 -0.61
CA ARG A 171 0.45 1.85 -0.16
C ARG A 171 0.75 2.27 1.28
N GLU A 172 1.57 1.47 1.95
CA GLU A 172 2.11 1.84 3.26
C GLU A 172 2.93 3.14 3.16
N GLY A 173 2.60 4.12 4.00
CA GLY A 173 3.17 5.48 3.96
C GLY A 173 2.25 6.54 3.35
N GLY A 174 1.04 6.18 2.92
CA GLY A 174 0.00 7.11 2.47
C GLY A 174 0.17 7.60 1.03
N SER A 175 -0.98 7.79 0.39
CA SER A 175 -1.12 8.37 -0.94
C SER A 175 -1.00 9.89 -0.87
N GLY A 176 0.18 10.43 -1.17
CA GLY A 176 0.28 11.87 -1.36
C GLY A 176 1.68 12.46 -1.42
N GLN A 177 1.76 13.59 -2.13
CA GLN A 177 2.66 14.67 -1.75
C GLN A 177 2.40 15.05 -0.29
N VAL A 178 3.45 15.39 0.44
CA VAL A 178 3.30 16.16 1.67
C VAL A 178 2.68 17.50 1.30
N CYS A 179 1.46 17.76 1.75
CA CYS A 179 0.75 19.01 1.54
C CYS A 179 1.04 19.99 2.68
N GLU A 180 0.77 21.28 2.45
CA GLU A 180 0.81 22.29 3.51
C GLU A 180 -0.21 21.93 4.60
N GLY A 181 0.26 21.74 5.84
CA GLY A 181 -0.57 21.36 6.99
C GLY A 181 -0.50 19.88 7.38
N ASP A 182 0.18 19.02 6.61
CA ASP A 182 0.32 17.60 6.93
C ASP A 182 1.29 17.36 8.09
N GLY A 183 0.90 16.47 9.00
CA GLY A 183 1.80 15.89 9.99
C GLY A 183 2.70 14.83 9.36
N VAL A 184 3.99 15.11 9.24
CA VAL A 184 4.99 14.15 8.73
C VAL A 184 5.71 13.47 9.89
N TYR A 185 5.82 12.15 9.84
CA TYR A 185 6.61 11.36 10.79
C TYR A 185 7.79 10.72 10.07
N LEU A 186 8.97 10.75 10.69
CA LEU A 186 10.18 10.15 10.15
C LEU A 186 10.49 8.85 10.90
N LYS A 187 10.69 7.76 10.17
CA LYS A 187 11.18 6.49 10.72
C LYS A 187 12.63 6.31 10.33
N ALA A 188 13.51 6.13 11.31
CA ALA A 188 14.91 5.80 11.07
C ALA A 188 15.02 4.40 10.43
N HIS A 189 16.11 4.13 9.71
CA HIS A 189 16.39 2.82 9.12
C HIS A 189 16.42 1.67 10.15
N THR A 190 16.52 2.00 11.44
CA THR A 190 16.42 1.07 12.57
C THR A 190 14.99 0.65 12.90
N GLY A 191 13.99 1.17 12.18
CA GLY A 191 12.58 0.92 12.45
C GLY A 191 12.00 1.73 13.60
N LYS A 192 12.75 2.72 14.13
CA LYS A 192 12.28 3.59 15.21
C LYS A 192 11.82 4.95 14.68
N CYS A 193 10.72 5.48 15.20
CA CYS A 193 10.24 6.82 14.90
C CYS A 193 11.11 7.88 15.57
N LEU A 194 11.40 8.94 14.83
CA LEU A 194 12.06 10.14 15.34
C LEU A 194 11.06 10.92 16.21
N ASP A 195 11.55 11.40 17.34
CA ASP A 195 10.86 12.21 18.34
C ASP A 195 11.77 13.36 18.76
N VAL A 196 11.20 14.44 19.32
CA VAL A 196 11.95 15.56 19.89
C VAL A 196 11.68 15.62 21.40
N GLU A 197 12.73 15.49 22.20
CA GLU A 197 12.68 15.69 23.64
C GLU A 197 13.58 16.86 24.03
N GLY A 198 12.98 17.94 24.53
CA GLY A 198 13.70 19.18 24.81
C GLY A 198 14.35 19.75 23.54
N THR A 199 15.68 19.67 23.45
CA THR A 199 16.47 20.12 22.29
C THR A 199 17.02 18.98 21.44
N ASP A 200 16.75 17.72 21.81
CA ASP A 200 17.35 16.55 21.17
C ASP A 200 16.37 15.87 20.22
N VAL A 201 16.82 15.55 19.00
CA VAL A 201 16.10 14.67 18.07
C VAL A 201 16.61 13.25 18.23
N GLN A 202 15.73 12.30 18.55
CA GLN A 202 16.10 10.91 18.83
C GLN A 202 15.16 9.92 18.15
N ALA A 203 15.69 8.80 17.66
CA ALA A 203 14.90 7.69 17.15
C ALA A 203 14.75 6.60 18.22
N ARG A 204 13.63 6.61 18.96
CA ARG A 204 13.52 5.80 20.20
C ARG A 204 12.30 4.88 20.28
N TRP A 205 11.22 5.20 19.59
CA TRP A 205 9.97 4.44 19.67
C TRP A 205 9.80 3.48 18.49
N LEU A 206 9.37 2.24 18.75
CA LEU A 206 8.92 1.35 17.67
C LEU A 206 7.54 1.83 17.21
N GLY A 207 7.44 2.13 15.92
CA GLY A 207 6.17 2.48 15.26
C GLY A 207 5.53 1.26 14.62
#